data_AF-A0A1F4HRX4-F1
#
_entry.id   AF-A0A1F4HRX4-F1
#
_cell.length_a   1.000
_cell.length_b   1.000
_cell.length_c   1.000
_cell.angle_alpha   90.00
_cell.angle_beta   90.00
_cell.angle_gamma   90.00
#
_symmetry.space_group_name_H-M   'P 1'
#
loop_
_entity.id
_entity.type
_entity.pdbx_description
1 polymer ?
#
loop_
_entity_poly.entity_id
_entity_poly.type
_entity_poly.pdbx_seq_one_letter_code
_entity_poly.pdbx_strand_id
1 'polypeptide(L)'
;MQPLLALADQQLRRAQAAAHRHPRRVATAVLSVLSGFAITAFGIAPLAPDAAALPKRLVTEELLIQGLEGQLDQLSLHALELNRHDLTRAGDTADSLLRRLGVVDPAAAAFLRRDRDARRLVDGTSGKMVQVRTAADGTLIELVARFPALETARQSTHFTRLTLQRQQGEFNTLLETAPLVPQTRLGSGTIRSSLWAATDSAKLPDAIATQLIDIFSGDIDFHRQLRKGDAFSVVFESLTADDQPITWNEATGRILAAEFVNAGKALQSVWFHDAQKSKGGYFSMDGKSRKRSFLASPLEFSRITSGFAMRLHPILNNWRAHNGVDYSAPTGTAVRTVGDGTVNFAGRQNGYGNVVQLQHAGGKTTLYAHLSRIDVRLGQRVEQGQRIGAVGATGWATGPHLHFETRVNGVVQDPLKLARATETIALDTEALVRFQQTASVVRRQLEAAESMVGFRGNAE
;
A
#
# COMPACT_ATOMS: atom_id res chain seq x y z
N MET A 1 -33.46 27.76 82.51
CA MET A 1 -32.29 27.96 81.61
C MET A 1 -31.82 29.41 81.48
N GLN A 2 -32.64 30.43 81.79
CA GLN A 2 -32.20 31.83 81.83
C GLN A 2 -31.20 32.20 82.97
N PRO A 3 -31.21 31.60 84.19
CA PRO A 3 -30.30 32.05 85.25
C PRO A 3 -28.84 31.61 85.02
N LEU A 4 -28.62 30.49 84.34
CA LEU A 4 -27.27 29.99 84.02
C LEU A 4 -26.57 30.86 82.95
N LEU A 5 -27.32 31.32 81.95
CA LEU A 5 -26.78 32.23 80.93
C LEU A 5 -26.46 33.62 81.52
N ALA A 6 -27.28 34.12 82.44
CA ALA A 6 -27.00 35.37 83.14
C ALA A 6 -25.75 35.26 84.04
N LEU A 7 -25.55 34.13 84.71
CA LEU A 7 -24.34 33.85 85.50
C LEU A 7 -23.09 33.76 84.62
N ALA A 8 -23.18 33.09 83.48
CA ALA A 8 -22.08 33.00 82.52
C ALA A 8 -21.69 34.37 81.94
N ASP A 9 -22.69 35.19 81.57
CA ASP A 9 -22.43 36.53 81.03
C ASP A 9 -21.85 37.47 82.11
N GLN A 10 -22.30 37.34 83.37
CA GLN A 10 -21.73 38.09 84.48
C GLN A 10 -20.28 37.66 84.78
N GLN A 11 -19.97 36.37 84.72
CA GLN A 11 -18.61 35.84 84.85
C GLN A 11 -17.71 36.34 83.71
N LEU A 12 -18.21 36.36 82.47
CA LEU A 12 -17.46 36.81 81.29
C LEU A 12 -17.13 38.31 81.37
N ARG A 13 -18.10 39.15 81.75
CA ARG A 13 -17.88 40.59 81.95
C ARG A 13 -16.88 40.86 83.08
N ARG A 14 -16.92 40.08 84.17
CA ARG A 14 -15.93 40.16 85.26
C ARG A 14 -14.54 39.75 84.78
N ALA A 15 -14.43 38.69 83.98
CA ALA A 15 -13.17 38.24 83.40
C ALA A 15 -12.59 39.29 82.43
N GLN A 16 -13.41 39.90 81.57
CA GLN A 16 -12.98 41.00 80.69
C GLN A 16 -12.53 42.25 81.47
N ALA A 17 -13.27 42.65 82.50
CA ALA A 17 -12.89 43.78 83.34
C ALA A 17 -11.58 43.52 84.11
N ALA A 18 -11.38 42.29 84.60
CA ALA A 18 -10.13 41.87 85.25
C ALA A 18 -8.95 41.84 84.26
N ALA A 19 -9.18 41.37 83.02
CA ALA A 19 -8.18 41.35 81.96
C ALA A 19 -7.73 42.76 81.54
N HIS A 20 -8.65 43.73 81.51
CA HIS A 20 -8.32 45.13 81.24
C HIS A 20 -7.59 45.83 82.39
N ARG A 21 -7.87 45.46 83.66
CA ARG A 21 -7.17 46.06 84.83
C ARG A 21 -5.75 45.53 85.04
N HIS A 22 -5.46 44.28 84.65
CA HIS A 22 -4.15 43.66 84.86
C HIS A 22 -3.61 42.97 83.60
N PRO A 23 -3.41 43.72 82.49
CA PRO A 23 -3.03 43.14 81.19
C PRO A 23 -1.68 42.41 81.25
N ARG A 24 -0.74 42.90 82.06
CA ARG A 24 0.57 42.26 82.24
C ARG A 24 0.45 40.88 82.89
N ARG A 25 -0.40 40.69 83.90
CA ARG A 25 -0.55 39.40 84.60
C ARG A 25 -1.24 38.36 83.71
N VAL A 26 -2.21 38.78 82.90
CA VAL A 26 -2.86 37.91 81.91
C VAL A 26 -1.87 37.50 80.84
N ALA A 27 -1.07 38.44 80.32
CA ALA A 27 -0.02 38.13 79.35
C ALA A 27 1.01 37.15 79.92
N THR A 28 1.43 37.31 81.19
CA THR A 28 2.36 36.35 81.82
C THR A 28 1.74 34.97 81.97
N ALA A 29 0.48 34.86 82.38
CA ALA A 29 -0.22 33.58 82.51
C ALA A 29 -0.40 32.87 81.15
N VAL A 30 -0.72 33.62 80.10
CA VAL A 30 -0.82 33.06 78.74
C VAL A 30 0.56 32.62 78.24
N LEU A 31 1.61 33.40 78.49
CA LEU A 31 2.98 33.03 78.09
C LEU A 31 3.47 31.78 78.83
N SER A 32 3.20 31.63 80.12
CA SER A 32 3.61 30.44 80.87
C SER A 32 2.83 29.19 80.44
N VAL A 33 1.55 29.32 80.11
CA VAL A 33 0.78 28.22 79.49
C VAL A 33 1.37 27.85 78.13
N LEU A 34 1.62 28.83 77.24
CA LEU A 34 2.20 28.57 75.91
C LEU A 34 3.61 27.98 75.98
N SER A 35 4.43 28.41 76.94
CA SER A 35 5.77 27.85 77.16
C SER A 35 5.72 26.39 77.62
N GLY A 36 4.71 26.02 78.42
CA GLY A 36 4.47 24.63 78.82
C GLY A 36 4.08 23.71 77.64
N PHE A 37 3.39 24.26 76.63
CA PHE A 37 3.03 23.51 75.41
C PHE A 37 4.15 23.47 74.36
N ALA A 38 5.10 24.41 74.37
CA ALA A 38 6.23 24.40 73.43
C ALA A 38 7.20 23.22 73.70
N ILE A 39 7.28 22.74 74.95
CA ILE A 39 8.18 21.64 75.34
C ILE A 39 7.63 20.26 74.94
N THR A 40 6.32 20.12 74.66
CA THR A 40 5.74 18.84 74.23
C THR A 40 5.83 18.59 72.71
N ALA A 41 6.13 19.62 71.90
CA ALA A 41 6.17 19.48 70.44
C ALA A 41 7.47 18.83 69.89
N PHE A 42 8.54 18.77 70.68
CA PHE A 42 9.83 18.16 70.25
C PHE A 42 10.07 16.74 70.78
N GLY A 43 9.10 16.17 71.51
CA GLY A 43 9.23 14.87 72.20
C GLY A 43 8.41 13.72 71.61
N ILE A 44 7.87 13.85 70.39
CA ILE A 44 7.15 12.76 69.71
C ILE A 44 7.83 12.48 68.36
N ALA A 45 9.10 12.09 68.42
CA ALA A 45 9.62 11.22 67.38
C ALA A 45 8.82 9.90 67.44
N PRO A 46 8.33 9.35 66.32
CA PRO A 46 7.62 8.09 66.36
C PRO A 46 8.62 7.02 66.83
N LEU A 47 8.43 6.49 68.03
CA LEU A 47 9.07 5.27 68.55
C LEU A 47 8.60 4.01 67.79
N ALA A 48 8.27 4.14 66.51
CA ALA A 48 8.03 3.00 65.65
C ALA A 48 9.42 2.43 65.28
N PRO A 49 9.66 1.12 65.48
CA PRO A 49 10.89 0.51 65.00
C PRO A 49 11.01 0.74 63.49
N ASP A 50 12.23 0.95 63.01
CA ASP A 50 12.54 1.02 61.58
C ASP A 50 11.81 -0.12 60.86
N ALA A 51 11.06 0.21 59.80
CA ALA A 51 10.28 -0.79 59.05
C ALA A 51 11.16 -1.93 58.50
N ALA A 52 12.46 -1.69 58.37
CA ALA A 52 13.45 -2.72 58.01
C ALA A 52 13.71 -3.75 59.14
N ALA A 53 13.46 -3.40 60.40
CA ALA A 53 13.70 -4.22 61.59
C ALA A 53 12.47 -5.00 62.06
N LEU A 54 11.29 -4.78 61.46
CA LEU A 54 10.10 -5.59 61.72
C LEU A 54 10.32 -7.03 61.23
N PRO A 55 9.93 -8.06 62.00
CA PRO A 55 10.09 -9.45 61.58
C PRO A 55 9.28 -9.70 60.32
N LYS A 56 9.97 -9.92 59.20
CA LYS A 56 9.36 -10.22 57.90
C LYS A 56 8.99 -11.70 57.89
N ARG A 57 7.70 -11.99 57.86
CA ARG A 57 7.20 -13.34 57.59
C ARG A 57 6.99 -13.47 56.09
N LEU A 58 7.72 -14.38 55.45
CA LEU A 58 7.44 -14.77 54.07
C LEU A 58 6.07 -15.45 54.07
N VAL A 59 5.06 -14.79 53.50
CA VAL A 59 3.74 -15.39 53.26
C VAL A 59 3.78 -15.88 51.82
N THR A 60 4.02 -17.17 51.65
CA THR A 60 3.80 -17.84 50.37
C THR A 60 2.33 -18.21 50.32
N GLU A 61 1.54 -17.40 49.61
CA GLU A 61 0.14 -17.69 49.33
C GLU A 61 0.06 -18.29 47.92
N GLU A 62 -0.28 -19.57 47.83
CA GLU A 62 -0.61 -20.19 46.55
C GLU A 62 -1.97 -19.65 46.11
N LEU A 63 -1.96 -18.71 45.17
CA LEU A 63 -3.16 -18.25 44.49
C LEU A 63 -3.73 -19.40 43.64
N LEU A 64 -4.69 -20.13 44.20
CA LEU A 64 -5.48 -21.10 43.46
C LEU A 64 -6.37 -20.33 42.46
N ILE A 65 -5.98 -20.32 41.19
CA ILE A 65 -6.78 -19.75 40.10
C ILE A 65 -8.01 -20.66 39.91
N GLN A 66 -9.12 -20.30 40.57
CA GLN A 66 -10.37 -21.05 40.46
C GLN A 66 -10.84 -21.11 39.00
N GLY A 67 -11.08 -22.32 38.50
CA GLY A 67 -11.55 -22.56 37.14
C GLY A 67 -10.46 -22.81 36.09
N LEU A 68 -9.17 -22.82 36.46
CA LEU A 68 -8.08 -23.13 35.53
C LEU A 68 -8.19 -24.55 34.94
N GLU A 69 -8.49 -25.57 35.77
CA GLU A 69 -8.70 -26.94 35.29
C GLU A 69 -9.90 -27.02 34.33
N GLY A 70 -11.03 -26.37 34.66
CA GLY A 70 -12.18 -26.32 33.77
C GLY A 70 -11.90 -25.59 32.44
N GLN A 71 -11.06 -24.55 32.47
CA GLN A 71 -10.60 -23.86 31.26
C GLN A 71 -9.64 -24.72 30.43
N LEU A 72 -8.73 -25.46 31.08
CA LEU A 72 -7.82 -26.40 30.43
C LEU A 72 -8.58 -27.58 29.82
N ASP A 73 -9.58 -28.10 30.51
CA ASP A 73 -10.45 -29.16 29.98
C ASP A 73 -11.24 -28.65 28.76
N GLN A 74 -11.80 -27.44 28.83
CA GLN A 74 -12.47 -26.81 27.68
C GLN A 74 -11.52 -26.54 26.50
N LEU A 75 -10.27 -26.14 26.75
CA LEU A 75 -9.24 -25.97 25.73
C LEU A 75 -8.79 -27.31 25.15
N SER A 76 -8.72 -28.36 25.97
CA SER A 76 -8.34 -29.72 25.54
C SER A 76 -9.40 -30.36 24.63
N LEU A 77 -10.67 -29.97 24.80
CA LEU A 77 -11.78 -30.35 23.93
C LEU A 77 -11.73 -29.64 22.56
N HIS A 78 -11.00 -28.53 22.42
CA HIS A 78 -10.81 -27.88 21.12
C HIS A 78 -9.69 -28.55 20.36
N ALA A 79 -10.05 -29.38 19.38
CA ALA A 79 -9.09 -29.94 18.44
C ALA A 79 -8.33 -28.80 17.75
N LEU A 80 -7.00 -28.80 17.86
CA LEU A 80 -6.15 -27.81 17.22
C LEU A 80 -6.29 -27.91 15.70
N GLU A 81 -6.76 -26.82 15.08
CA GLU A 81 -6.79 -26.66 13.63
C GLU A 81 -5.63 -25.77 13.17
N LEU A 82 -4.88 -26.23 12.17
CA LEU A 82 -3.74 -25.52 11.61
C LEU A 82 -4.10 -24.96 10.24
N ASN A 83 -3.90 -23.66 10.06
CA ASN A 83 -4.08 -22.99 8.78
C ASN A 83 -2.73 -22.75 8.12
N ARG A 84 -2.56 -23.20 6.87
CA ARG A 84 -1.35 -22.94 6.07
C ARG A 84 -1.72 -22.45 4.68
N HIS A 85 -0.82 -21.68 4.07
CA HIS A 85 -0.97 -21.15 2.73
C HIS A 85 0.32 -21.30 1.93
N ASP A 86 0.20 -21.54 0.63
CA ASP A 86 1.32 -21.56 -0.31
C ASP A 86 0.81 -21.33 -1.74
N LEU A 87 1.74 -21.14 -2.68
CA LEU A 87 1.47 -21.10 -4.11
C LEU A 87 1.82 -22.44 -4.75
N THR A 88 1.06 -22.81 -5.77
CA THR A 88 1.44 -23.93 -6.65
C THR A 88 2.66 -23.56 -7.48
N ARG A 89 3.53 -24.53 -7.75
CA ARG A 89 4.76 -24.39 -8.52
C ARG A 89 4.69 -25.23 -9.78
N ALA A 90 5.53 -24.89 -10.76
CA ALA A 90 5.69 -25.70 -11.95
C ALA A 90 6.18 -27.10 -11.55
N GLY A 91 5.44 -28.14 -11.94
CA GLY A 91 5.77 -29.53 -11.61
C GLY A 91 5.27 -30.03 -10.25
N ASP A 92 4.47 -29.25 -9.51
CA ASP A 92 3.82 -29.77 -8.31
C ASP A 92 2.89 -30.96 -8.65
N THR A 93 2.93 -32.01 -7.83
CA THR A 93 1.93 -33.06 -7.76
C THR A 93 1.00 -32.83 -6.58
N ALA A 94 -0.10 -33.59 -6.50
CA ALA A 94 -0.98 -33.54 -5.32
C ALA A 94 -0.19 -33.79 -4.03
N ASP A 95 0.68 -34.80 -4.03
CA ASP A 95 1.51 -35.17 -2.89
C ASP A 95 2.56 -34.11 -2.53
N SER A 96 3.25 -33.52 -3.53
CA SER A 96 4.29 -32.51 -3.24
C SER A 96 3.70 -31.21 -2.70
N LEU A 97 2.55 -30.79 -3.23
CA LEU A 97 1.83 -29.61 -2.77
C LEU A 97 1.29 -29.80 -1.35
N LEU A 98 0.57 -30.90 -1.12
CA LEU A 98 -0.01 -31.22 0.20
C LEU A 98 1.08 -31.32 1.27
N ARG A 99 2.20 -31.99 0.98
CA ARG A 99 3.34 -32.08 1.90
C ARG A 99 3.90 -30.72 2.28
N ARG A 100 4.04 -29.80 1.32
CA ARG A 100 4.55 -28.44 1.57
C ARG A 100 3.58 -27.61 2.41
N LEU A 101 2.29 -27.87 2.25
CA LEU A 101 1.21 -27.33 3.07
C LEU A 101 1.04 -28.04 4.43
N GLY A 102 1.92 -28.98 4.78
CA GLY A 102 1.88 -29.71 6.06
C GLY A 102 0.72 -30.70 6.17
N VAL A 103 0.11 -31.09 5.05
CA VAL A 103 -0.99 -32.06 4.99
C VAL A 103 -0.41 -33.46 4.86
N VAL A 104 -0.80 -34.36 5.75
CA VAL A 104 -0.40 -35.77 5.78
C VAL A 104 -1.64 -36.65 5.62
N ASP A 105 -2.20 -36.67 4.42
CA ASP A 105 -3.50 -37.27 4.16
C ASP A 105 -3.53 -38.00 2.80
N PRO A 106 -3.28 -39.33 2.78
CA PRO A 106 -3.26 -40.11 1.55
C PRO A 106 -4.61 -40.12 0.81
N ALA A 107 -5.73 -40.02 1.54
CA ALA A 107 -7.06 -39.97 0.95
C ALA A 107 -7.27 -38.64 0.20
N ALA A 108 -6.82 -37.53 0.78
CA ALA A 108 -6.83 -36.22 0.10
C ALA A 108 -5.97 -36.26 -1.18
N ALA A 109 -4.75 -36.80 -1.09
CA ALA A 109 -3.86 -36.91 -2.25
C ALA A 109 -4.44 -37.80 -3.36
N ALA A 110 -5.11 -38.90 -3.00
CA ALA A 110 -5.79 -39.77 -3.97
C ALA A 110 -7.01 -39.07 -4.61
N PHE A 111 -7.78 -38.31 -3.82
CA PHE A 111 -8.93 -37.56 -4.31
C PHE A 111 -8.51 -36.47 -5.30
N LEU A 112 -7.52 -35.65 -4.93
CA LEU A 112 -6.96 -34.59 -5.80
C LEU A 112 -6.48 -35.13 -7.17
N ARG A 113 -6.02 -36.39 -7.23
CA ARG A 113 -5.56 -37.03 -8.48
C ARG A 113 -6.69 -37.57 -9.34
N ARG A 114 -7.85 -37.90 -8.77
CA ARG A 114 -8.95 -38.57 -9.48
C ARG A 114 -10.03 -37.60 -9.90
N ASP A 115 -10.44 -36.73 -8.99
CA ASP A 115 -11.53 -35.80 -9.24
C ASP A 115 -11.19 -34.84 -10.40
N ARG A 116 -12.19 -34.55 -11.23
CA ARG A 116 -12.00 -33.74 -12.45
C ARG A 116 -11.66 -32.30 -12.11
N ASP A 117 -12.36 -31.74 -11.12
CA ASP A 117 -12.22 -30.33 -10.80
C ASP A 117 -11.05 -30.12 -9.83
N ALA A 118 -10.86 -31.00 -8.84
CA ALA A 118 -9.73 -30.97 -7.92
C ALA A 118 -8.36 -31.04 -8.62
N ARG A 119 -8.24 -31.81 -9.71
CA ARG A 119 -7.02 -31.91 -10.51
C ARG A 119 -6.55 -30.57 -11.08
N ARG A 120 -7.46 -29.63 -11.32
CA ARG A 120 -7.13 -28.27 -11.78
C ARG A 120 -6.18 -27.54 -10.82
N LEU A 121 -6.10 -27.95 -9.56
CA LEU A 121 -5.15 -27.42 -8.59
C LEU A 121 -3.71 -27.57 -9.09
N VAL A 122 -3.35 -28.76 -9.57
CA VAL A 122 -2.00 -29.10 -10.00
C VAL A 122 -1.83 -29.01 -11.52
N ASP A 123 -2.90 -29.20 -12.28
CA ASP A 123 -2.89 -29.09 -13.74
C ASP A 123 -2.81 -27.62 -14.20
N GLY A 124 -2.17 -27.37 -15.35
CA GLY A 124 -2.15 -26.06 -15.99
C GLY A 124 -1.13 -25.09 -15.38
N THR A 125 -1.53 -23.83 -15.18
CA THR A 125 -0.62 -22.77 -14.70
C THR A 125 -0.29 -22.92 -13.22
N SER A 126 0.99 -22.70 -12.89
CA SER A 126 1.46 -22.51 -11.52
C SER A 126 1.05 -21.15 -10.97
N GLY A 127 1.25 -20.92 -9.67
CA GLY A 127 0.95 -19.64 -9.01
C GLY A 127 -0.49 -19.55 -8.48
N LYS A 128 -1.21 -20.68 -8.40
CA LYS A 128 -2.52 -20.73 -7.75
C LYS A 128 -2.34 -20.57 -6.26
N MET A 129 -3.14 -19.73 -5.64
CA MET A 129 -3.11 -19.52 -4.19
C MET A 129 -3.86 -20.65 -3.51
N VAL A 130 -3.20 -21.39 -2.62
CA VAL A 130 -3.77 -22.54 -1.92
C VAL A 130 -3.70 -22.30 -0.44
N GLN A 131 -4.84 -22.45 0.24
CA GLN A 131 -4.96 -22.43 1.68
C GLN A 131 -5.53 -23.77 2.14
N VAL A 132 -4.97 -24.32 3.20
CA VAL A 132 -5.49 -25.54 3.83
C VAL A 132 -5.76 -25.29 5.30
N ARG A 133 -6.75 -26.02 5.81
CA ARG A 133 -7.03 -26.19 7.22
C ARG A 133 -6.91 -27.67 7.54
N THR A 134 -6.07 -28.02 8.50
CA THR A 134 -5.82 -29.40 8.91
C THR A 134 -6.10 -29.58 10.38
N ALA A 135 -6.41 -30.82 10.79
CA ALA A 135 -6.31 -31.20 12.19
C ALA A 135 -4.84 -31.23 12.64
N ALA A 136 -4.63 -31.39 13.95
CA ALA A 136 -3.30 -31.41 14.57
C ALA A 136 -2.37 -32.52 14.04
N ASP A 137 -2.95 -33.62 13.54
CA ASP A 137 -2.24 -34.76 12.95
C ASP A 137 -1.88 -34.57 11.47
N GLY A 138 -2.29 -33.44 10.87
CA GLY A 138 -2.10 -33.15 9.45
C GLY A 138 -3.20 -33.69 8.53
N THR A 139 -4.27 -34.27 9.07
CA THR A 139 -5.46 -34.69 8.30
C THR A 139 -6.14 -33.46 7.70
N LEU A 140 -6.48 -33.52 6.41
CA LEU A 140 -7.10 -32.39 5.71
C LEU A 140 -8.58 -32.25 6.11
N ILE A 141 -8.94 -31.07 6.60
CA ILE A 141 -10.33 -30.67 6.87
C ILE A 141 -10.88 -29.95 5.65
N GLU A 142 -10.13 -28.96 5.14
CA GLU A 142 -10.54 -28.10 4.04
C GLU A 142 -9.33 -27.62 3.24
N LEU A 143 -9.48 -27.54 1.93
CA LEU A 143 -8.55 -26.87 1.03
C LEU A 143 -9.33 -25.88 0.16
N VAL A 144 -8.88 -24.62 0.14
CA VAL A 144 -9.41 -23.57 -0.73
C VAL A 144 -8.31 -23.11 -1.66
N ALA A 145 -8.54 -23.23 -2.96
CA ALA A 145 -7.64 -22.76 -4.00
C ALA A 145 -8.27 -21.64 -4.82
N ARG A 146 -7.47 -20.64 -5.17
CA ARG A 146 -7.88 -19.44 -5.91
C ARG A 146 -6.95 -19.24 -7.09
N PHE A 147 -7.53 -19.05 -8.26
CA PHE A 147 -6.80 -18.92 -9.51
C PHE A 147 -7.62 -18.13 -10.55
N PRO A 148 -7.03 -17.74 -11.71
CA PRO A 148 -7.76 -16.98 -12.72
C PRO A 148 -9.09 -17.61 -13.10
N ALA A 149 -10.10 -16.79 -13.39
CA ALA A 149 -11.37 -17.29 -13.90
C ALA A 149 -11.15 -18.17 -15.15
N LEU A 150 -11.89 -19.29 -15.21
CA LEU A 150 -11.81 -20.21 -16.35
C LEU A 150 -12.26 -19.55 -17.67
N GLU A 151 -13.18 -18.60 -17.60
CA GLU A 151 -13.60 -17.78 -18.74
C GLU A 151 -12.63 -16.61 -18.95
N THR A 152 -11.92 -16.60 -20.08
CA THR A 152 -10.93 -15.55 -20.42
C THR A 152 -11.50 -14.14 -20.31
N ALA A 153 -12.77 -13.94 -20.71
CA ALA A 153 -13.44 -12.64 -20.65
C ALA A 153 -13.64 -12.10 -19.22
N ARG A 154 -13.59 -12.97 -18.20
CA ARG A 154 -13.81 -12.62 -16.80
C ARG A 154 -12.54 -12.59 -15.95
N GLN A 155 -11.36 -12.94 -16.50
CA GLN A 155 -10.11 -13.03 -15.74
C GLN A 155 -9.66 -11.72 -15.07
N SER A 156 -10.12 -10.57 -15.56
CA SER A 156 -9.84 -9.26 -14.96
C SER A 156 -10.81 -8.85 -13.85
N THR A 157 -11.97 -9.50 -13.75
CA THR A 157 -13.06 -9.10 -12.84
C THR A 157 -13.47 -10.19 -11.86
N HIS A 158 -13.15 -11.45 -12.15
CA HIS A 158 -13.52 -12.62 -11.35
C HIS A 158 -12.33 -13.57 -11.20
N PHE A 159 -12.44 -14.46 -10.23
CA PHE A 159 -11.54 -15.58 -10.02
C PHE A 159 -12.34 -16.87 -9.86
N THR A 160 -11.66 -18.00 -9.99
CA THR A 160 -12.23 -19.31 -9.68
C THR A 160 -11.80 -19.73 -8.28
N ARG A 161 -12.78 -20.05 -7.43
CA ARG A 161 -12.59 -20.66 -6.11
C ARG A 161 -12.87 -22.15 -6.22
N LEU A 162 -11.89 -22.95 -5.86
CA LEU A 162 -12.06 -24.39 -5.69
C LEU A 162 -11.99 -24.70 -4.19
N THR A 163 -13.07 -25.24 -3.65
CA THR A 163 -13.16 -25.67 -2.26
C THR A 163 -13.27 -27.18 -2.21
N LEU A 164 -12.35 -27.82 -1.51
CA LEU A 164 -12.36 -29.24 -1.19
C LEU A 164 -12.65 -29.36 0.30
N GLN A 165 -13.74 -30.02 0.67
CA GLN A 165 -14.12 -30.23 2.07
C GLN A 165 -14.32 -31.70 2.36
N ARG A 166 -13.88 -32.11 3.56
CA ARG A 166 -14.15 -33.45 4.08
C ARG A 166 -15.51 -33.47 4.78
N GLN A 167 -16.41 -34.34 4.34
CA GLN A 167 -17.73 -34.55 4.95
C GLN A 167 -17.98 -36.05 5.11
N GLN A 168 -18.27 -36.50 6.34
CA GLN A 168 -18.53 -37.92 6.67
C GLN A 168 -17.45 -38.91 6.19
N GLY A 169 -16.19 -38.47 6.11
CA GLY A 169 -15.06 -39.29 5.67
C GLY A 169 -14.78 -39.23 4.16
N GLU A 170 -15.70 -38.70 3.36
CA GLU A 170 -15.52 -38.47 1.92
C GLU A 170 -15.15 -37.01 1.63
N PHE A 171 -14.62 -36.76 0.43
CA PHE A 171 -14.29 -35.42 -0.03
C PHE A 171 -15.29 -34.96 -1.08
N ASN A 172 -15.76 -33.73 -0.93
CA ASN A 172 -16.57 -33.05 -1.92
C ASN A 172 -15.82 -31.84 -2.47
N THR A 173 -15.94 -31.61 -3.78
CA THR A 173 -15.38 -30.45 -4.47
C THR A 173 -16.49 -29.49 -4.87
N LEU A 174 -16.28 -28.21 -4.59
CA LEU A 174 -17.12 -27.11 -5.04
C LEU A 174 -16.27 -26.15 -5.87
N LEU A 175 -16.71 -25.86 -7.08
CA LEU A 175 -16.05 -24.94 -8.00
C LEU A 175 -16.95 -23.75 -8.27
N GLU A 176 -16.52 -22.56 -7.87
CA GLU A 176 -17.29 -21.32 -7.99
C GLU A 176 -16.51 -20.27 -8.78
N THR A 177 -17.22 -19.39 -9.46
CA THR A 177 -16.63 -18.16 -10.01
C THR A 177 -17.14 -17.00 -9.17
N ALA A 178 -16.23 -16.26 -8.54
CA ALA A 178 -16.54 -15.17 -7.63
C ALA A 178 -15.89 -13.86 -8.10
N PRO A 179 -16.49 -12.70 -7.83
CA PRO A 179 -15.92 -11.42 -8.23
C PRO A 179 -14.66 -11.11 -7.43
N LEU A 180 -13.70 -10.45 -8.09
CA LEU A 180 -12.58 -9.81 -7.41
C LEU A 180 -13.07 -8.58 -6.67
N VAL A 181 -12.56 -8.38 -5.45
CA VAL A 181 -12.93 -7.22 -4.62
C VAL A 181 -11.75 -6.26 -4.55
N PRO A 182 -11.91 -4.98 -4.93
CA PRO A 182 -10.85 -4.00 -4.74
C PRO A 182 -10.71 -3.67 -3.25
N GLN A 183 -9.48 -3.79 -2.74
CA GLN A 183 -9.14 -3.38 -1.38
C GLN A 183 -8.06 -2.31 -1.41
N THR A 184 -8.23 -1.29 -0.57
CA THR A 184 -7.23 -0.23 -0.41
C THR A 184 -6.02 -0.77 0.34
N ARG A 185 -4.83 -0.62 -0.23
CA ARG A 185 -3.55 -0.93 0.39
C ARG A 185 -2.66 0.29 0.42
N LEU A 186 -1.75 0.29 1.38
CA LEU A 186 -0.75 1.31 1.59
C LEU A 186 0.63 0.72 1.29
N GLY A 187 1.50 1.54 0.73
CA GLY A 187 2.92 1.20 0.61
C GLY A 187 3.77 2.45 0.51
N SER A 188 5.03 2.28 0.80
CA SER A 188 5.99 3.39 0.84
C SER A 188 7.40 2.86 0.72
N GLY A 189 8.30 3.69 0.24
CA GLY A 189 9.68 3.29 0.00
C GLY A 189 10.61 4.48 -0.16
N THR A 190 11.89 4.23 0.12
CA THR A 190 12.97 5.21 -0.06
C THR A 190 13.88 4.74 -1.20
N ILE A 191 14.20 5.67 -2.09
CA ILE A 191 15.09 5.43 -3.20
C ILE A 191 16.52 5.24 -2.68
N ARG A 192 17.07 4.05 -2.93
CA ARG A 192 18.49 3.74 -2.69
C ARG A 192 19.28 3.67 -3.99
N SER A 193 18.72 3.02 -5.00
CA SER A 193 19.34 2.79 -6.31
C SER A 193 18.43 3.18 -7.48
N SER A 194 17.17 2.72 -7.46
CA SER A 194 16.15 3.05 -8.46
C SER A 194 14.75 3.01 -7.85
N LEU A 195 13.76 3.57 -8.57
CA LEU A 195 12.36 3.48 -8.16
C LEU A 195 11.89 2.02 -8.09
N TRP A 196 12.20 1.21 -9.10
CA TRP A 196 11.84 -0.22 -9.13
C TRP A 196 12.41 -0.99 -7.94
N ALA A 197 13.70 -0.81 -7.64
CA ALA A 197 14.30 -1.48 -6.48
C ALA A 197 13.62 -1.09 -5.15
N ALA A 198 13.18 0.17 -5.04
CA ALA A 198 12.45 0.65 -3.88
C ALA A 198 11.02 0.11 -3.81
N THR A 199 10.30 0.00 -4.93
CA THR A 199 8.96 -0.62 -4.99
C THR A 199 9.02 -2.12 -4.72
N ASP A 200 10.03 -2.83 -5.22
CA ASP A 200 10.26 -4.26 -4.95
C ASP A 200 10.52 -4.51 -3.47
N SER A 201 11.38 -3.67 -2.85
CA SER A 201 11.68 -3.72 -1.42
C SER A 201 10.43 -3.43 -0.56
N ALA A 202 9.53 -2.59 -1.08
CA ALA A 202 8.24 -2.30 -0.48
C ALA A 202 7.17 -3.37 -0.75
N LYS A 203 7.49 -4.43 -1.51
CA LYS A 203 6.56 -5.48 -1.98
C LYS A 203 5.37 -4.91 -2.74
N LEU A 204 5.60 -3.86 -3.52
CA LEU A 204 4.60 -3.25 -4.38
C LEU A 204 4.62 -3.91 -5.76
N PRO A 205 3.46 -4.14 -6.40
CA PRO A 205 3.41 -4.62 -7.77
C PRO A 205 4.05 -3.63 -8.75
N ASP A 206 4.73 -4.14 -9.79
CA ASP A 206 5.44 -3.32 -10.78
C ASP A 206 4.54 -2.28 -11.46
N ALA A 207 3.25 -2.59 -11.66
CA ALA A 207 2.27 -1.67 -12.23
C ALA A 207 2.09 -0.39 -11.39
N ILE A 208 2.35 -0.44 -10.09
CA ILE A 208 2.32 0.74 -9.21
C ILE A 208 3.53 1.65 -9.48
N ALA A 209 4.72 1.08 -9.73
CA ALA A 209 5.89 1.86 -10.11
C ALA A 209 5.65 2.62 -11.42
N THR A 210 5.03 1.96 -12.41
CA THR A 210 4.63 2.59 -13.67
C THR A 210 3.63 3.73 -13.47
N GLN A 211 2.59 3.51 -12.66
CA GLN A 211 1.59 4.55 -12.37
C GLN A 211 2.22 5.76 -11.66
N LEU A 212 3.15 5.53 -10.72
CA LEU A 212 3.91 6.60 -10.06
C LEU A 212 4.67 7.47 -11.08
N ILE A 213 5.35 6.83 -12.03
CA ILE A 213 6.07 7.52 -13.10
C ILE A 213 5.08 8.33 -13.94
N ASP A 214 3.98 7.73 -14.38
CA ASP A 214 2.98 8.42 -15.20
C ASP A 214 2.41 9.66 -14.50
N ILE A 215 2.11 9.54 -13.21
CA ILE A 215 1.59 10.64 -12.38
C ILE A 215 2.63 11.78 -12.27
N PHE A 216 3.89 11.48 -11.95
CA PHE A 216 4.86 12.51 -11.56
C PHE A 216 5.86 12.94 -12.65
N SER A 217 5.92 12.29 -13.81
CA SER A 217 7.01 12.50 -14.81
C SER A 217 7.16 13.90 -15.42
N GLY A 218 6.18 14.78 -15.24
CA GLY A 218 6.23 16.17 -15.72
C GLY A 218 6.69 17.13 -14.65
N ASP A 219 6.70 16.70 -13.39
CA ASP A 219 7.32 17.41 -12.27
C ASP A 219 8.73 16.87 -12.01
N ILE A 220 8.93 15.55 -12.17
CA ILE A 220 10.20 14.85 -11.94
C ILE A 220 10.64 14.12 -13.21
N ASP A 221 11.87 14.36 -13.66
CA ASP A 221 12.55 13.47 -14.62
C ASP A 221 13.16 12.28 -13.86
N PHE A 222 12.45 11.15 -13.81
CA PHE A 222 12.87 9.95 -13.08
C PHE A 222 14.21 9.35 -13.53
N HIS A 223 14.74 9.76 -14.68
CA HIS A 223 16.04 9.29 -15.17
C HIS A 223 17.21 10.18 -14.72
N ARG A 224 16.96 11.46 -14.49
CA ARG A 224 18.01 12.46 -14.23
C ARG A 224 17.92 13.10 -12.84
N GLN A 225 16.73 13.16 -12.27
CA GLN A 225 16.45 13.90 -11.05
C GLN A 225 16.22 13.01 -9.85
N LEU A 226 16.17 11.69 -10.03
CA LEU A 226 16.03 10.73 -8.94
C LEU A 226 17.33 10.65 -8.13
N ARG A 227 17.23 10.79 -6.81
CA ARG A 227 18.37 10.81 -5.88
C ARG A 227 18.19 9.78 -4.77
N LYS A 228 19.31 9.32 -4.22
CA LYS A 228 19.29 8.53 -2.98
C LYS A 228 18.69 9.37 -1.85
N GLY A 229 17.73 8.80 -1.14
CA GLY A 229 17.00 9.48 -0.06
C GLY A 229 15.68 10.13 -0.51
N ASP A 230 15.41 10.22 -1.82
CA ASP A 230 14.04 10.51 -2.27
C ASP A 230 13.10 9.42 -1.76
N ALA A 231 11.82 9.75 -1.54
CA ALA A 231 10.86 8.81 -0.97
C ALA A 231 9.52 8.92 -1.68
N PHE A 232 8.73 7.85 -1.60
CA PHE A 232 7.36 7.85 -2.08
C PHE A 232 6.44 7.15 -1.07
N SER A 233 5.19 7.58 -1.07
CA SER A 233 4.07 6.97 -0.35
C SER A 233 2.92 6.79 -1.33
N VAL A 234 2.28 5.63 -1.31
CA VAL A 234 1.19 5.28 -2.23
C VAL A 234 0.02 4.67 -1.48
N VAL A 235 -1.17 5.06 -1.91
CA VAL A 235 -2.44 4.44 -1.58
C VAL A 235 -3.02 3.92 -2.87
N PHE A 236 -3.24 2.62 -2.96
CA PHE A 236 -3.65 1.97 -4.21
C PHE A 236 -4.67 0.88 -3.96
N GLU A 237 -5.45 0.56 -4.99
CA GLU A 237 -6.36 -0.57 -5.00
C GLU A 237 -5.59 -1.84 -5.37
N SER A 238 -5.78 -2.90 -4.60
CA SER A 238 -5.36 -4.26 -4.95
C SER A 238 -6.62 -5.09 -5.11
N LEU A 239 -6.75 -5.79 -6.22
CA LEU A 239 -7.81 -6.78 -6.38
C LEU A 239 -7.51 -7.99 -5.48
N THR A 240 -8.51 -8.46 -4.76
CA THR A 240 -8.40 -9.61 -3.87
C THR A 240 -9.40 -10.70 -4.22
N ALA A 241 -8.99 -11.93 -3.95
CA ALA A 241 -9.80 -13.12 -3.97
C ALA A 241 -9.91 -13.60 -2.52
N ASP A 242 -11.07 -13.40 -1.89
CA ASP A 242 -11.31 -13.67 -0.45
C ASP A 242 -10.25 -13.02 0.45
N ASP A 243 -10.11 -11.70 0.32
CA ASP A 243 -9.15 -10.90 1.09
C ASP A 243 -7.67 -11.23 0.85
N GLN A 244 -7.37 -12.16 -0.07
CA GLN A 244 -6.01 -12.46 -0.51
C GLN A 244 -5.68 -11.67 -1.79
N PRO A 245 -4.64 -10.83 -1.79
CA PRO A 245 -4.17 -10.14 -2.99
C PRO A 245 -3.78 -11.12 -4.08
N ILE A 246 -4.35 -10.95 -5.26
CA ILE A 246 -4.04 -11.81 -6.40
C ILE A 246 -2.68 -11.47 -6.99
N THR A 247 -1.99 -12.48 -7.53
CA THR A 247 -0.64 -12.34 -8.12
C THR A 247 -0.59 -12.76 -9.59
N TRP A 248 -1.68 -13.28 -10.15
CA TRP A 248 -1.73 -13.88 -11.47
C TRP A 248 -2.25 -12.95 -12.57
N ASN A 249 -2.62 -11.71 -12.24
CA ASN A 249 -2.94 -10.70 -13.24
C ASN A 249 -2.06 -9.46 -13.03
N GLU A 250 -1.73 -8.79 -14.14
CA GLU A 250 -1.05 -7.49 -14.11
C GLU A 250 -2.02 -6.36 -13.72
N ALA A 251 -3.31 -6.65 -13.61
CA ALA A 251 -4.36 -5.75 -13.16
C ALA A 251 -4.26 -5.51 -11.64
N THR A 252 -3.14 -4.91 -11.23
CA THR A 252 -3.13 -4.16 -9.99
C THR A 252 -4.13 -3.03 -10.16
N GLY A 253 -4.91 -2.74 -9.12
CA GLY A 253 -5.84 -1.64 -9.17
C GLY A 253 -5.13 -0.29 -9.28
N ARG A 254 -5.90 0.78 -9.20
CA ARG A 254 -5.40 2.12 -9.46
C ARG A 254 -4.74 2.72 -8.22
N ILE A 255 -3.71 3.56 -8.41
CA ILE A 255 -3.26 4.49 -7.37
C ILE A 255 -4.40 5.48 -7.06
N LEU A 256 -4.92 5.44 -5.84
CA LEU A 256 -5.91 6.37 -5.32
C LEU A 256 -5.28 7.70 -4.91
N ALA A 257 -4.10 7.65 -4.30
CA ALA A 257 -3.24 8.81 -4.11
C ALA A 257 -1.78 8.41 -4.01
N ALA A 258 -0.90 9.34 -4.33
CA ALA A 258 0.52 9.18 -4.15
C ALA A 258 1.16 10.48 -3.70
N GLU A 259 2.25 10.33 -2.97
CA GLU A 259 3.22 11.37 -2.69
C GLU A 259 4.59 10.94 -3.19
N PHE A 260 5.32 11.88 -3.76
CA PHE A 260 6.73 11.74 -4.08
C PHE A 260 7.52 12.91 -3.51
N VAL A 261 8.50 12.63 -2.67
CA VAL A 261 9.44 13.61 -2.12
C VAL A 261 10.73 13.53 -2.93
N ASN A 262 10.95 14.53 -3.80
CA ASN A 262 12.16 14.63 -4.62
C ASN A 262 12.96 15.86 -4.22
N ALA A 263 14.23 15.66 -3.81
CA ALA A 263 15.11 16.73 -3.35
C ALA A 263 14.47 17.63 -2.27
N GLY A 264 13.71 17.04 -1.34
CA GLY A 264 13.02 17.73 -0.25
C GLY A 264 11.70 18.41 -0.64
N LYS A 265 11.29 18.34 -1.91
CA LYS A 265 9.99 18.86 -2.36
C LYS A 265 8.95 17.75 -2.44
N ALA A 266 7.90 17.84 -1.63
CA ALA A 266 6.77 16.93 -1.69
C ALA A 266 5.83 17.27 -2.86
N LEU A 267 5.51 16.27 -3.66
CA LEU A 267 4.55 16.33 -4.75
C LEU A 267 3.45 15.32 -4.46
N GLN A 268 2.22 15.80 -4.34
CA GLN A 268 1.06 14.97 -4.04
C GLN A 268 0.09 14.94 -5.21
N SER A 269 -0.54 13.78 -5.42
CA SER A 269 -1.52 13.55 -6.46
C SER A 269 -2.62 12.61 -5.96
N VAL A 270 -3.88 12.93 -6.28
CA VAL A 270 -5.07 12.20 -5.86
C VAL A 270 -5.91 11.86 -7.09
N TRP A 271 -6.31 10.60 -7.22
CA TRP A 271 -7.27 10.17 -8.22
C TRP A 271 -8.68 10.66 -7.84
N PHE A 272 -9.36 11.28 -8.80
CA PHE A 272 -10.72 11.73 -8.63
C PHE A 272 -11.53 11.43 -9.89
N HIS A 273 -12.73 10.90 -9.69
CA HIS A 273 -13.70 10.66 -10.74
C HIS A 273 -14.92 11.53 -10.51
N ASP A 274 -15.20 12.42 -11.45
CA ASP A 274 -16.39 13.26 -11.43
C ASP A 274 -17.53 12.53 -12.14
N ALA A 275 -18.62 12.22 -11.44
CA ALA A 275 -19.74 11.45 -11.98
C ALA A 275 -20.41 12.12 -13.21
N GLN A 276 -20.23 13.44 -13.40
CA GLN A 276 -20.75 14.19 -14.55
C GLN A 276 -19.84 14.13 -15.79
N LYS A 277 -18.58 13.68 -15.65
CA LYS A 277 -17.62 13.51 -16.75
C LYS A 277 -17.25 12.04 -16.89
N SER A 278 -17.23 11.53 -18.12
CA SER A 278 -17.04 10.08 -18.38
C SER A 278 -15.69 9.50 -17.93
N LYS A 279 -14.68 10.33 -17.58
CA LYS A 279 -13.33 9.87 -17.23
C LYS A 279 -12.80 10.55 -15.96
N GLY A 280 -12.29 9.74 -15.03
CA GLY A 280 -11.52 10.25 -13.89
C GLY A 280 -10.12 10.73 -14.27
N GLY A 281 -9.44 11.37 -13.34
CA GLY A 281 -8.10 11.91 -13.52
C GLY A 281 -7.33 12.09 -12.22
N TYR A 282 -6.05 12.36 -12.33
CA TYR A 282 -5.19 12.71 -11.21
C TYR A 282 -5.16 14.23 -11.02
N PHE A 283 -5.23 14.70 -9.78
CA PHE A 283 -5.23 16.11 -9.42
C PHE A 283 -4.27 16.36 -8.25
N SER A 284 -3.59 17.50 -8.22
CA SER A 284 -2.89 17.94 -7.01
C SER A 284 -3.87 18.33 -5.92
N MET A 285 -3.40 18.44 -4.68
CA MET A 285 -4.22 18.82 -3.52
C MET A 285 -4.95 20.17 -3.66
N ASP A 286 -4.50 21.05 -4.55
CA ASP A 286 -5.16 22.32 -4.89
C ASP A 286 -6.25 22.18 -5.97
N GLY A 287 -6.56 20.96 -6.41
CA GLY A 287 -7.61 20.67 -7.39
C GLY A 287 -7.19 20.89 -8.85
N LYS A 288 -5.91 21.17 -9.13
CA LYS A 288 -5.41 21.28 -10.50
C LYS A 288 -5.15 19.91 -11.10
N SER A 289 -5.64 19.68 -12.31
CA SER A 289 -5.38 18.43 -13.03
C SER A 289 -3.89 18.20 -13.24
N ARG A 290 -3.45 17.01 -12.84
CA ARG A 290 -2.19 16.36 -13.23
C ARG A 290 -2.37 15.49 -14.47
N LYS A 291 -3.60 15.27 -14.95
CA LYS A 291 -3.88 14.55 -16.20
C LYS A 291 -3.21 15.30 -17.35
N ARG A 292 -2.24 14.63 -17.97
CA ARG A 292 -1.56 15.12 -19.16
C ARG A 292 -2.28 14.62 -20.41
N SER A 293 -2.26 15.40 -21.48
CA SER A 293 -2.67 14.92 -22.81
C SER A 293 -1.69 13.86 -23.33
N PHE A 294 -0.49 13.78 -22.73
CA PHE A 294 0.57 12.84 -23.07
C PHE A 294 1.22 12.21 -21.82
N LEU A 295 1.30 10.88 -21.78
CA LEU A 295 2.13 10.10 -20.86
C LEU A 295 3.61 10.36 -21.17
N ALA A 296 4.47 10.18 -20.17
CA ALA A 296 5.90 10.36 -20.34
C ALA A 296 6.61 9.16 -20.99
N SER A 297 5.99 7.98 -20.95
CA SER A 297 6.55 6.76 -21.52
C SER A 297 5.50 5.94 -22.31
N PRO A 298 5.86 5.47 -23.52
CA PRO A 298 5.05 4.57 -24.34
C PRO A 298 5.11 3.10 -23.91
N LEU A 299 5.90 2.76 -22.89
CA LEU A 299 5.98 1.42 -22.29
C LEU A 299 5.57 1.47 -20.82
N GLU A 300 4.90 0.42 -20.34
CA GLU A 300 4.60 0.24 -18.91
C GLU A 300 5.86 -0.11 -18.11
N PHE A 301 6.77 -0.89 -18.68
CA PHE A 301 8.05 -1.24 -18.09
C PHE A 301 9.16 -0.77 -19.02
N SER A 302 10.04 0.13 -18.56
CA SER A 302 11.24 0.42 -19.35
C SER A 302 12.40 0.96 -18.52
N ARG A 303 13.60 0.48 -18.89
CA ARG A 303 14.86 1.20 -18.69
C ARG A 303 15.12 1.95 -19.99
N ILE A 304 15.20 3.28 -19.95
CA ILE A 304 15.71 4.05 -21.11
C ILE A 304 17.14 3.59 -21.35
N THR A 305 17.44 3.15 -22.57
CA THR A 305 18.78 2.71 -22.94
C THR A 305 19.53 3.72 -23.79
N SER A 306 18.81 4.63 -24.48
CA SER A 306 19.41 5.78 -25.14
C SER A 306 18.43 6.96 -25.14
N GLY A 307 18.87 8.09 -24.57
CA GLY A 307 18.09 9.35 -24.58
C GLY A 307 18.14 10.10 -25.92
N PHE A 308 17.40 11.21 -25.98
CA PHE A 308 17.38 12.16 -27.10
C PHE A 308 18.70 12.97 -27.15
N ALA A 309 19.64 12.56 -28.01
CA ALA A 309 20.95 13.21 -28.18
C ALA A 309 21.60 12.85 -29.54
N MET A 310 22.65 13.58 -29.93
CA MET A 310 23.53 13.18 -31.06
C MET A 310 24.25 11.88 -30.72
N ARG A 311 24.24 10.88 -31.62
CA ARG A 311 25.01 9.63 -31.44
C ARG A 311 25.61 9.10 -32.74
N LEU A 312 26.63 8.26 -32.60
CA LEU A 312 27.20 7.49 -33.68
C LEU A 312 26.21 6.41 -34.15
N HIS A 313 25.87 6.39 -35.44
CA HIS A 313 24.93 5.44 -36.03
C HIS A 313 25.56 4.04 -36.09
N PRO A 314 25.00 3.02 -35.40
CA PRO A 314 25.68 1.74 -35.19
C PRO A 314 25.92 0.91 -36.46
N ILE A 315 25.19 1.21 -37.54
CA ILE A 315 25.32 0.50 -38.84
C ILE A 315 26.09 1.34 -39.88
N LEU A 316 26.09 2.67 -39.74
CA LEU A 316 26.60 3.60 -40.78
C LEU A 316 27.84 4.38 -40.30
N ASN A 317 28.24 4.19 -39.04
CA ASN A 317 29.43 4.74 -38.40
C ASN A 317 29.61 6.27 -38.54
N ASN A 318 28.51 7.03 -38.60
CA ASN A 318 28.52 8.48 -38.66
C ASN A 318 27.69 9.13 -37.52
N TRP A 319 28.03 10.36 -37.14
CA TRP A 319 27.27 11.08 -36.11
C TRP A 319 25.95 11.58 -36.69
N ARG A 320 24.83 11.13 -36.11
CA ARG A 320 23.48 11.55 -36.48
C ARG A 320 22.66 11.93 -35.25
N ALA A 321 21.76 12.89 -35.43
CA ALA A 321 20.76 13.21 -34.42
C ALA A 321 19.85 12.00 -34.21
N HIS A 322 19.76 11.53 -32.97
CA HIS A 322 18.75 10.55 -32.61
C HIS A 322 17.42 11.27 -32.44
N ASN A 323 16.56 11.19 -33.46
CA ASN A 323 15.30 11.93 -33.53
C ASN A 323 14.18 11.33 -32.63
N GLY A 324 14.56 10.56 -31.62
CA GLY A 324 13.64 9.87 -30.72
C GLY A 324 14.30 9.42 -29.42
N VAL A 325 13.58 8.63 -28.64
CA VAL A 325 14.05 7.95 -27.42
C VAL A 325 13.95 6.45 -27.65
N ASP A 326 15.03 5.72 -27.33
CA ASP A 326 15.04 4.26 -27.41
C ASP A 326 14.81 3.68 -26.02
N TYR A 327 13.79 2.81 -25.93
CA TYR A 327 13.46 2.04 -24.74
C TYR A 327 13.79 0.58 -25.01
N SER A 328 14.83 0.03 -24.39
CA SER A 328 15.06 -1.41 -24.49
C SER A 328 14.08 -2.16 -23.60
N ALA A 329 13.45 -3.16 -24.20
CA ALA A 329 12.57 -4.11 -23.55
C ALA A 329 12.57 -5.42 -24.34
N PRO A 330 12.30 -6.57 -23.70
CA PRO A 330 12.16 -7.83 -24.40
C PRO A 330 11.16 -7.77 -25.56
N THR A 331 11.37 -8.61 -26.58
CA THR A 331 10.38 -8.75 -27.66
C THR A 331 9.05 -9.22 -27.07
N GLY A 332 7.96 -8.59 -27.49
CA GLY A 332 6.61 -8.89 -27.00
C GLY A 332 6.09 -7.95 -25.92
N THR A 333 6.96 -7.14 -25.28
CA THR A 333 6.54 -6.13 -24.30
C THR A 333 5.48 -5.20 -24.90
N ALA A 334 4.38 -4.95 -24.18
CA ALA A 334 3.28 -4.14 -24.68
C ALA A 334 3.71 -2.69 -24.92
N VAL A 335 3.33 -2.15 -26.08
CA VAL A 335 3.51 -0.73 -26.44
C VAL A 335 2.15 -0.05 -26.38
N ARG A 336 2.07 1.08 -25.66
CA ARG A 336 0.84 1.87 -25.48
C ARG A 336 0.97 3.25 -26.09
N THR A 337 -0.15 3.84 -26.51
CA THR A 337 -0.16 5.25 -26.94
C THR A 337 0.04 6.18 -25.75
N VAL A 338 0.88 7.20 -25.91
CA VAL A 338 1.07 8.21 -24.86
C VAL A 338 -0.10 9.18 -24.77
N GLY A 339 -1.00 9.28 -25.76
CA GLY A 339 -2.10 10.24 -25.73
C GLY A 339 -3.31 9.80 -26.54
N ASP A 340 -4.45 10.42 -26.28
CA ASP A 340 -5.66 10.24 -27.08
C ASP A 340 -5.36 10.64 -28.54
N GLY A 341 -5.80 9.84 -29.51
CA GLY A 341 -5.49 10.12 -30.91
C GLY A 341 -6.17 9.21 -31.91
N THR A 342 -5.85 9.45 -33.18
CA THR A 342 -6.27 8.61 -34.31
C THR A 342 -5.03 8.06 -34.99
N VAL A 343 -5.01 6.75 -35.26
CA VAL A 343 -3.93 6.11 -36.01
C VAL A 343 -3.92 6.67 -37.43
N ASN A 344 -2.84 7.36 -37.82
CA ASN A 344 -2.66 7.90 -39.18
C ASN A 344 -1.68 7.06 -40.02
N PHE A 345 -0.98 6.11 -39.42
CA PHE A 345 -0.23 5.06 -40.12
C PHE A 345 -0.11 3.80 -39.26
N ALA A 346 -0.24 2.62 -39.87
CA ALA A 346 0.04 1.33 -39.24
C ALA A 346 0.53 0.35 -40.32
N GLY A 347 1.82 0.01 -40.31
CA GLY A 347 2.42 -0.81 -41.35
C GLY A 347 3.94 -0.89 -41.25
N ARG A 348 4.61 -1.25 -42.35
CA ARG A 348 6.08 -1.36 -42.40
C ARG A 348 6.70 -0.18 -43.13
N GLN A 349 7.75 0.42 -42.57
CA GLN A 349 8.46 1.56 -43.15
C GLN A 349 9.98 1.40 -43.02
N ASN A 350 10.63 0.90 -44.07
CA ASN A 350 12.09 0.81 -44.24
C ASN A 350 12.87 0.62 -42.92
N GLY A 351 13.72 1.58 -42.55
CA GLY A 351 14.58 1.53 -41.37
C GLY A 351 13.84 1.45 -40.04
N TYR A 352 12.59 1.91 -39.94
CA TYR A 352 11.78 1.79 -38.72
C TYR A 352 11.17 0.39 -38.54
N GLY A 353 11.16 -0.45 -39.58
CA GLY A 353 10.48 -1.74 -39.51
C GLY A 353 8.97 -1.56 -39.38
N ASN A 354 8.33 -2.35 -38.52
CA ASN A 354 6.90 -2.17 -38.24
C ASN A 354 6.70 -0.94 -37.36
N VAL A 355 5.80 -0.06 -37.79
CA VAL A 355 5.60 1.25 -37.18
C VAL A 355 4.11 1.58 -37.09
N VAL A 356 3.75 2.22 -35.99
CA VAL A 356 2.45 2.89 -35.82
C VAL A 356 2.72 4.38 -35.64
N GLN A 357 1.96 5.21 -36.33
CA GLN A 357 1.95 6.65 -36.15
C GLN A 357 0.55 7.10 -35.74
N LEU A 358 0.49 8.03 -34.78
CA LEU A 358 -0.74 8.57 -34.25
C LEU A 358 -0.76 10.09 -34.45
N GLN A 359 -1.92 10.59 -34.88
CA GLN A 359 -2.27 12.00 -34.88
C GLN A 359 -3.06 12.33 -33.62
N HIS A 360 -2.58 13.34 -32.89
CA HIS A 360 -3.23 13.89 -31.70
C HIS A 360 -3.73 15.31 -31.98
N ALA A 361 -4.47 15.88 -31.03
CA ALA A 361 -4.93 17.26 -31.11
C ALA A 361 -3.76 18.27 -31.16
N GLY A 362 -4.01 19.46 -31.70
CA GLY A 362 -3.06 20.57 -31.69
C GLY A 362 -1.77 20.32 -32.49
N GLY A 363 -1.87 19.63 -33.63
CA GLY A 363 -0.77 19.41 -34.57
C GLY A 363 0.32 18.44 -34.10
N LYS A 364 0.02 17.62 -33.07
CA LYS A 364 0.98 16.71 -32.44
C LYS A 364 0.90 15.32 -33.04
N THR A 365 2.04 14.69 -33.29
CA THR A 365 2.09 13.28 -33.72
C THR A 365 3.09 12.49 -32.89
N THR A 366 2.82 11.20 -32.73
CA THR A 366 3.76 10.26 -32.10
C THR A 366 4.01 9.06 -33.01
N LEU A 367 5.21 8.51 -32.95
CA LEU A 367 5.65 7.40 -33.78
C LEU A 367 6.28 6.30 -32.92
N TYR A 368 5.91 5.05 -33.17
CA TYR A 368 6.30 3.87 -32.41
C TYR A 368 6.86 2.83 -33.39
N ALA A 369 8.16 2.60 -33.37
CA ALA A 369 8.87 1.80 -34.38
C ALA A 369 9.53 0.53 -33.81
N HIS A 370 10.09 -0.28 -34.73
CA HIS A 370 10.72 -1.58 -34.48
C HIS A 370 9.78 -2.64 -33.88
N LEU A 371 8.46 -2.47 -34.03
CA LEU A 371 7.47 -3.34 -33.41
C LEU A 371 7.58 -4.79 -33.91
N SER A 372 7.37 -5.77 -33.02
CA SER A 372 7.20 -7.17 -33.42
C SER A 372 5.80 -7.42 -33.95
N ARG A 373 4.81 -6.71 -33.39
CA ARG A 373 3.39 -6.83 -33.72
C ARG A 373 2.70 -5.47 -33.64
N ILE A 374 1.75 -5.25 -34.55
CA ILE A 374 0.86 -4.09 -34.58
C ILE A 374 -0.54 -4.56 -34.17
N ASP A 375 -1.13 -3.92 -33.16
CA ASP A 375 -2.43 -4.30 -32.59
C ASP A 375 -3.56 -3.35 -33.03
N VAL A 376 -3.27 -2.38 -33.90
CA VAL A 376 -4.21 -1.34 -34.37
C VAL A 376 -4.15 -1.14 -35.89
N ARG A 377 -5.16 -0.47 -36.44
CA ARG A 377 -5.30 -0.20 -37.88
C ARG A 377 -5.44 1.29 -38.20
N LEU A 378 -5.10 1.67 -39.43
CA LEU A 378 -5.30 3.03 -39.95
C LEU A 378 -6.74 3.51 -39.70
N GLY A 379 -6.88 4.74 -39.20
CA GLY A 379 -8.16 5.38 -38.89
C GLY A 379 -8.77 4.99 -37.53
N GLN A 380 -8.18 4.04 -36.80
CA GLN A 380 -8.67 3.66 -35.47
C GLN A 380 -8.45 4.80 -34.45
N ARG A 381 -9.52 5.15 -33.71
CA ARG A 381 -9.39 5.99 -32.52
C ARG A 381 -8.85 5.18 -31.37
N VAL A 382 -7.89 5.76 -30.65
CA VAL A 382 -7.25 5.14 -29.50
C VAL A 382 -7.18 6.10 -28.34
N GLU A 383 -7.32 5.55 -27.14
CA GLU A 383 -7.27 6.32 -25.90
C GLU A 383 -5.87 6.28 -25.29
N GLN A 384 -5.48 7.33 -24.58
CA GLN A 384 -4.22 7.39 -23.83
C GLN A 384 -4.05 6.12 -22.97
N GLY A 385 -2.88 5.49 -23.09
CA GLY A 385 -2.56 4.24 -22.40
C GLY A 385 -3.06 2.96 -23.10
N GLN A 386 -3.87 3.07 -24.15
CA GLN A 386 -4.31 1.91 -24.92
C GLN A 386 -3.13 1.22 -25.61
N ARG A 387 -3.08 -0.12 -25.53
CA ARG A 387 -2.13 -0.95 -26.26
C ARG A 387 -2.29 -0.77 -27.77
N ILE A 388 -1.19 -0.51 -28.46
CA ILE A 388 -1.13 -0.31 -29.91
C ILE A 388 -0.20 -1.31 -30.62
N GLY A 389 0.61 -2.05 -29.87
CA GLY A 389 1.50 -3.07 -30.43
C GLY A 389 2.38 -3.74 -29.39
N ALA A 390 3.47 -4.33 -29.86
CA ALA A 390 4.48 -4.97 -29.03
C ALA A 390 5.90 -4.68 -29.50
N VAL A 391 6.83 -4.52 -28.55
CA VAL A 391 8.26 -4.30 -28.79
C VAL A 391 8.84 -5.43 -29.63
N GLY A 392 9.78 -5.10 -30.52
CA GLY A 392 10.48 -6.07 -31.35
C GLY A 392 11.86 -5.55 -31.77
N ALA A 393 12.36 -6.08 -32.88
CA ALA A 393 13.62 -5.68 -33.50
C ALA A 393 13.48 -5.63 -35.03
N THR A 394 12.33 -5.20 -35.55
CA THR A 394 12.11 -5.13 -37.00
C THR A 394 12.77 -3.88 -37.61
N GLY A 395 13.19 -3.93 -38.87
CA GLY A 395 13.90 -2.82 -39.50
C GLY A 395 15.37 -2.75 -39.09
N TRP A 396 15.91 -1.54 -38.95
CA TRP A 396 17.30 -1.32 -38.54
C TRP A 396 17.43 -1.26 -37.02
N ALA A 397 17.35 -2.43 -36.38
CA ALA A 397 17.49 -2.58 -34.94
C ALA A 397 18.63 -3.56 -34.63
N THR A 398 19.52 -3.21 -33.69
CA THR A 398 20.61 -4.09 -33.23
C THR A 398 20.17 -5.10 -32.17
N GLY A 399 18.96 -4.93 -31.63
CA GLY A 399 18.34 -5.81 -30.64
C GLY A 399 16.95 -5.30 -30.26
N PRO A 400 16.20 -6.04 -29.42
CA PRO A 400 14.85 -5.66 -29.02
C PRO A 400 14.77 -4.30 -28.30
N HIS A 401 14.07 -3.35 -28.91
CA HIS A 401 13.78 -2.04 -28.33
C HIS A 401 12.60 -1.36 -29.03
N LEU A 402 12.01 -0.36 -28.38
CA LEU A 402 11.07 0.58 -28.97
C LEU A 402 11.81 1.87 -29.32
N HIS A 403 11.73 2.29 -30.58
CA HIS A 403 12.08 3.64 -30.98
C HIS A 403 10.83 4.52 -30.96
N PHE A 404 10.86 5.59 -30.16
CA PHE A 404 9.73 6.48 -29.93
C PHE A 404 10.06 7.92 -30.31
N GLU A 405 9.22 8.52 -31.17
CA GLU A 405 9.35 9.93 -31.53
C GLU A 405 8.10 10.71 -31.16
N THR A 406 8.29 11.98 -30.81
CA THR A 406 7.20 12.95 -30.72
C THR A 406 7.48 14.11 -31.66
N ARG A 407 6.44 14.61 -32.34
CA ARG A 407 6.56 15.77 -33.25
C ARG A 407 5.44 16.77 -32.99
N VAL A 408 5.78 18.05 -33.05
CA VAL A 408 4.83 19.17 -33.01
C VAL A 408 4.93 19.91 -34.33
N ASN A 409 3.84 19.95 -35.10
CA ASN A 409 3.80 20.56 -36.43
C ASN A 409 4.91 20.02 -37.37
N GLY A 410 5.16 18.72 -37.30
CA GLY A 410 6.18 18.02 -38.11
C GLY A 410 7.61 18.10 -37.57
N VAL A 411 7.89 18.94 -36.57
CA VAL A 411 9.23 19.06 -35.96
C VAL A 411 9.36 18.11 -34.78
N VAL A 412 10.40 17.27 -34.80
CA VAL A 412 10.74 16.35 -33.71
C VAL A 412 11.03 17.12 -32.42
N GLN A 413 10.45 16.67 -31.32
CA GLN A 413 10.62 17.24 -29.99
C GLN A 413 10.96 16.16 -28.96
N ASP A 414 11.59 16.59 -27.87
CA ASP A 414 11.81 15.75 -26.69
C ASP A 414 10.43 15.31 -26.13
N PRO A 415 10.17 14.00 -26.01
CA PRO A 415 8.90 13.50 -25.48
C PRO A 415 8.55 14.04 -24.08
N LEU A 416 9.56 14.32 -23.24
CA LEU A 416 9.33 14.90 -21.92
C LEU A 416 8.81 16.33 -22.01
N LYS A 417 9.24 17.11 -23.01
CA LYS A 417 8.69 18.45 -23.26
C LYS A 417 7.23 18.37 -23.71
N LEU A 418 6.87 17.39 -24.54
CA LEU A 418 5.49 17.20 -24.98
C LEU A 418 4.57 16.81 -23.81
N ALA A 419 5.03 15.90 -22.94
CA ALA A 419 4.29 15.53 -21.73
C ALA A 419 4.08 16.73 -20.78
N ARG A 420 5.11 17.57 -20.61
CA ARG A 420 5.04 18.77 -19.75
C ARG A 420 4.11 19.87 -20.28
N ALA A 421 3.88 19.95 -21.59
CA ALA A 421 3.16 21.04 -22.24
C ALA A 421 1.62 20.96 -22.17
N THR A 422 1.04 20.33 -21.15
CA THR A 422 -0.42 20.07 -21.12
C THR A 422 -1.25 21.16 -20.43
N GLU A 423 -2.41 21.47 -21.02
CA GLU A 423 -3.56 22.19 -20.46
C GLU A 423 -3.94 21.74 -19.04
N THR A 424 -3.99 22.70 -18.11
CA THR A 424 -4.53 22.51 -16.76
C THR A 424 -6.05 22.50 -16.83
N ILE A 425 -6.66 21.32 -16.76
CA ILE A 425 -8.10 21.21 -16.51
C ILE A 425 -8.33 21.51 -15.01
N ALA A 426 -9.06 22.58 -14.70
CA ALA A 426 -9.52 22.85 -13.35
C ALA A 426 -10.85 22.13 -13.09
N LEU A 427 -11.07 21.69 -11.86
CA LEU A 427 -12.38 21.25 -11.41
C LEU A 427 -13.31 22.46 -11.30
N ASP A 428 -14.59 22.29 -11.62
CA ASP A 428 -15.60 23.27 -11.26
C ASP A 428 -15.80 23.32 -9.73
N THR A 429 -16.50 24.33 -9.25
CA THR A 429 -16.65 24.59 -7.81
C THR A 429 -17.26 23.41 -7.05
N GLU A 430 -18.24 22.72 -7.65
CA GLU A 430 -18.94 21.60 -7.00
C GLU A 430 -18.05 20.35 -6.94
N ALA A 431 -17.38 20.03 -8.06
CA ALA A 431 -16.40 18.96 -8.13
C ALA A 431 -15.21 19.23 -7.22
N LEU A 432 -14.81 20.48 -7.03
CA LEU A 432 -13.73 20.86 -6.11
C LEU A 432 -14.08 20.55 -4.65
N VAL A 433 -15.33 20.78 -4.21
CA VAL A 433 -15.76 20.44 -2.85
C VAL A 433 -15.72 18.93 -2.63
N ARG A 434 -16.24 18.14 -3.57
CA ARG A 434 -16.15 16.66 -3.52
C ARG A 434 -14.70 16.19 -3.52
N PHE A 435 -13.87 16.77 -4.38
CA PHE A 435 -12.45 16.49 -4.45
C PHE A 435 -11.74 16.75 -3.12
N GLN A 436 -12.03 17.88 -2.47
CA GLN A 436 -11.44 18.21 -1.16
C GLN A 436 -11.80 17.18 -0.08
N GLN A 437 -13.04 16.67 -0.09
CA GLN A 437 -13.45 15.60 0.81
C GLN A 437 -12.65 14.32 0.54
N THR A 438 -12.56 13.87 -0.71
CA THR A 438 -11.75 12.71 -1.11
C THR A 438 -10.29 12.91 -0.71
N ALA A 439 -9.69 14.04 -1.09
CA ALA A 439 -8.30 14.38 -0.81
C ALA A 439 -7.99 14.38 0.70
N SER A 440 -8.92 14.82 1.54
CA SER A 440 -8.74 14.79 3.00
C SER A 440 -8.67 13.37 3.57
N VAL A 441 -9.44 12.43 3.00
CA VAL A 441 -9.42 11.02 3.40
C VAL A 441 -8.11 10.36 2.96
N VAL A 442 -7.73 10.53 1.69
CA VAL A 442 -6.52 9.88 1.16
C VAL A 442 -5.24 10.50 1.72
N ARG A 443 -5.26 11.77 2.14
CA ARG A 443 -4.13 12.41 2.83
C ARG A 443 -3.78 11.69 4.13
N ARG A 444 -4.77 11.39 4.98
CA ARG A 444 -4.54 10.63 6.22
C ARG A 444 -3.98 9.23 5.94
N GLN A 445 -4.39 8.61 4.82
CA GLN A 445 -3.87 7.32 4.40
C GLN A 445 -2.42 7.43 3.89
N LEU A 446 -2.05 8.52 3.21
CA LEU A 446 -0.67 8.80 2.80
C LEU A 446 0.25 9.03 4.01
N GLU A 447 -0.20 9.81 5.00
CA GLU A 447 0.51 10.04 6.26
C GLU A 447 0.73 8.70 7.01
N ALA A 448 -0.30 7.84 7.04
CA ALA A 448 -0.16 6.50 7.59
C ALA A 448 0.85 5.65 6.81
N ALA A 449 0.82 5.69 5.48
CA ALA A 449 1.77 4.97 4.62
C ALA A 449 3.22 5.43 4.84
N GLU A 450 3.46 6.73 5.00
CA GLU A 450 4.78 7.30 5.30
C GLU A 450 5.30 6.79 6.65
N SER A 451 4.46 6.78 7.67
CA SER A 451 4.84 6.29 9.02
C SER A 451 5.30 4.83 9.04
N MET A 452 4.87 4.02 8.06
CA MET A 452 5.31 2.62 7.92
C MET A 452 6.78 2.49 7.50
N VAL A 453 7.38 3.51 6.86
CA VAL A 453 8.83 3.53 6.54
C VAL A 453 9.66 3.70 7.82
N GLY A 454 9.19 4.56 8.73
CA GLY A 454 9.89 4.89 9.98
C GLY A 454 10.09 3.68 10.91
N PHE A 455 9.20 2.69 10.86
CA PHE A 455 9.30 1.50 11.72
C PHE A 455 10.38 0.50 11.27
N ARG A 456 10.85 0.57 10.01
CA ARG A 456 11.92 -0.32 9.49
C ARG A 456 13.32 0.29 9.55
N GLY A 457 13.45 1.60 9.78
CA GLY A 457 14.74 2.29 9.86
C GLY A 457 15.51 2.08 11.18
N ASN A 458 14.86 1.53 12.21
CA ASN A 458 15.43 1.35 13.55
C ASN A 458 15.66 -0.14 13.92
N ALA A 459 15.63 -1.04 12.93
CA ALA A 459 15.80 -2.49 13.13
C ALA A 459 17.05 -3.06 12.45
N GLU A 460 18.00 -2.21 12.07
CA GLU A 460 19.41 -2.55 11.76
C GLU A 460 20.30 -1.74 12.72
#